data_AF-A0A0K6IVW0-F1
#
_entry.id   AF-A0A0K6IVW0-F1
#
_cell.length_a   1.000
_cell.length_b   1.000
_cell.length_c   1.000
_cell.angle_alpha   90.00
_cell.angle_beta   90.00
_cell.angle_gamma   90.00
#
_symmetry.space_group_name_H-M   'P 1'
#
loop_
_entity.id
_entity.type
_entity.pdbx_description
1 polymer ?
#
loop_
_entity_poly.entity_id
_entity_poly.type
_entity_poly.pdbx_seq_one_letter_code
_entity_poly.pdbx_strand_id
1 'polypeptide(L)'
;TRGERTPTGAHAFDELCQALDIEHRLTKPRRPQTNGMVERFNGRISEVLATHRFDSREALEATIHRYVWLYNHHIPQKALGHVPPIEAMKRWYKEKPELFIKVPRNRPGPDT
;
A
#
# COMPACT_ATOMS: atom_id res chain seq x y z
N THR A 1 30.25 0.53 11.45
CA THR A 1 29.75 -0.60 10.62
C THR A 1 28.29 -0.36 10.25
N ARG A 2 28.02 0.22 9.06
CA ARG A 2 26.65 0.54 8.60
C ARG A 2 26.03 -0.66 7.87
N GLY A 3 25.70 -1.70 8.64
CA GLY A 3 24.98 -2.87 8.14
C GLY A 3 23.53 -2.56 7.77
N GLU A 4 22.96 -3.39 6.91
CA GLU A 4 21.51 -3.49 6.77
C GLU A 4 20.89 -3.82 8.13
N ARG A 5 19.72 -3.25 8.43
CA ARG A 5 18.99 -3.63 9.64
C ARG A 5 18.23 -4.91 9.31
N THR A 6 18.41 -5.94 10.12
CA THR A 6 17.56 -7.12 10.09
C THR A 6 16.43 -6.96 11.10
N PRO A 7 15.25 -7.53 10.83
CA PRO A 7 14.23 -7.73 11.85
C PRO A 7 14.83 -8.40 13.08
N THR A 8 14.36 -8.02 14.26
CA THR A 8 14.89 -8.54 15.52
C THR A 8 14.28 -9.90 15.88
N GLY A 9 13.09 -10.19 15.35
CA GLY A 9 12.31 -11.39 15.69
C GLY A 9 11.52 -11.27 16.99
N ALA A 10 11.77 -10.23 17.80
CA ALA A 10 11.09 -10.01 19.08
C ALA A 10 9.94 -8.99 19.02
N HIS A 11 9.84 -8.23 17.92
CA HIS A 11 8.74 -7.31 17.72
C HIS A 11 7.51 -8.09 17.24
N ALA A 12 6.31 -7.79 17.75
CA ALA A 12 5.08 -8.50 17.39
C ALA A 12 4.83 -8.57 15.87
N PHE A 13 5.28 -7.55 15.12
CA PHE A 13 5.24 -7.56 13.66
C PHE A 13 6.23 -8.55 13.03
N ASP A 14 7.44 -8.69 13.59
CA ASP A 14 8.44 -9.66 13.12
C ASP A 14 7.94 -11.10 13.34
N GLU A 15 7.35 -11.36 14.52
CA GLU A 15 6.75 -12.65 14.87
C GLU A 15 5.60 -13.00 13.92
N LEU A 16 4.73 -12.04 13.62
CA LEU A 16 3.62 -12.25 12.67
C LEU A 16 4.12 -12.50 11.25
N CYS A 17 5.11 -11.74 10.79
CA CYS A 17 5.74 -11.99 9.49
C CYS A 17 6.33 -13.40 9.41
N GLN A 18 7.01 -13.86 10.46
CA GLN A 18 7.55 -15.22 10.53
C GLN A 18 6.45 -16.28 10.53
N ALA A 19 5.37 -16.07 11.29
CA ALA A 19 4.23 -17.00 11.32
C ALA A 19 3.50 -17.11 9.97
N LEU A 20 3.54 -16.05 9.16
CA LEU A 20 2.91 -15.99 7.83
C LEU A 20 3.89 -16.28 6.68
N ASP A 21 5.13 -16.66 6.97
CA ASP A 21 6.20 -16.87 5.99
C ASP A 21 6.43 -15.65 5.07
N ILE A 22 6.35 -14.44 5.64
CA ILE A 22 6.58 -13.16 4.96
C ILE A 22 7.99 -12.67 5.28
N GLU A 23 8.80 -12.47 4.25
CA GLU A 23 10.13 -11.87 4.38
C GLU A 23 10.01 -10.39 4.81
N HIS A 24 10.42 -10.07 6.04
CA HIS A 24 10.43 -8.70 6.54
C HIS A 24 11.75 -7.98 6.20
N ARG A 25 11.70 -6.97 5.32
CA ARG A 25 12.86 -6.15 4.92
C ARG A 25 12.78 -4.75 5.52
N LEU A 26 13.81 -4.34 6.25
CA LEU A 26 13.89 -3.00 6.82
C LEU A 26 14.63 -2.03 5.90
N THR A 27 14.18 -0.77 5.91
CA THR A 27 14.87 0.30 5.17
C THR A 27 16.21 0.64 5.84
N LYS A 28 17.20 0.99 5.01
CA LYS A 28 18.52 1.38 5.51
C LYS A 28 18.43 2.74 6.23
N PRO A 29 19.10 2.93 7.38
CA PRO A 29 19.13 4.22 8.05
C PRO A 29 19.58 5.34 7.11
N ARG A 30 18.86 6.47 7.15
CA ARG A 30 19.15 7.69 6.36
C ARG A 30 19.09 7.47 4.84
N ARG A 31 18.21 6.57 4.38
CA ARG A 31 17.93 6.30 2.96
C ARG A 31 16.43 6.41 2.64
N PRO A 32 15.82 7.60 2.81
CA PRO A 32 14.38 7.80 2.60
C PRO A 32 13.94 7.50 1.16
N GLN A 33 14.85 7.56 0.19
CA GLN A 33 14.56 7.28 -1.22
C GLN A 33 13.99 5.87 -1.45
N THR A 34 14.35 4.91 -0.59
CA THR A 34 13.84 3.52 -0.65
C THR A 34 12.35 3.43 -0.30
N ASN A 35 11.81 4.43 0.40
CA ASN A 35 10.44 4.50 0.86
C ASN A 35 9.60 5.53 0.07
N GLY A 36 10.16 6.13 -0.99
CA GLY A 36 9.56 7.27 -1.69
C GLY A 36 8.19 6.98 -2.32
N MET A 37 7.92 5.74 -2.72
CA MET A 37 6.62 5.36 -3.30
C MET A 37 5.48 5.44 -2.29
N VAL A 38 5.67 4.89 -1.09
CA VAL A 38 4.65 4.97 -0.03
C VAL A 38 4.57 6.37 0.56
N GLU A 39 5.70 7.09 0.66
CA GLU A 39 5.70 8.49 1.10
C GLU A 39 4.91 9.38 0.14
N ARG A 40 5.07 9.19 -1.18
CA ARG A 40 4.27 9.91 -2.19
C ARG A 40 2.78 9.58 -2.10
N PHE A 41 2.43 8.31 -1.87
CA PHE A 41 1.04 7.91 -1.65
C PHE A 41 0.46 8.58 -0.40
N ASN A 42 1.17 8.49 0.73
CA ASN A 42 0.76 9.08 2.01
C ASN A 42 0.66 10.61 1.93
N GLY A 43 1.57 11.27 1.21
CA GLY A 43 1.51 12.71 0.97
C GLY A 43 0.23 13.11 0.24
N ARG A 44 -0.16 12.36 -0.80
CA ARG A 44 -1.35 12.68 -1.60
C ARG A 44 -2.66 12.52 -0.82
N ILE A 45 -2.80 11.50 0.03
CA ILE A 45 -3.98 11.40 0.91
C ILE A 45 -3.93 12.47 2.00
N SER A 46 -2.75 12.80 2.53
CA SER A 46 -2.60 13.85 3.55
C SER A 46 -3.04 15.22 3.03
N GLU A 47 -2.72 15.55 1.78
CA GLU A 47 -3.22 16.76 1.10
C GLU A 47 -4.76 16.78 1.03
N VAL A 48 -5.38 15.66 0.64
CA VAL A 48 -6.85 15.54 0.60
C VAL A 48 -7.45 15.73 2.00
N LEU A 49 -6.89 15.07 3.00
CA LEU A 49 -7.37 15.18 4.39
C LEU A 49 -7.21 16.60 4.94
N ALA A 50 -6.17 17.33 4.53
CA ALA A 50 -5.94 18.72 4.96
C ALA A 50 -6.99 19.70 4.42
N THR A 51 -7.70 19.36 3.32
CA THR A 51 -8.74 20.24 2.74
C THR A 51 -10.06 20.25 3.52
N HIS A 52 -10.24 19.35 4.47
CA HIS A 52 -11.51 19.17 5.17
C HIS A 52 -11.31 19.07 6.68
N ARG A 53 -12.24 19.62 7.45
CA ARG A 53 -12.32 19.39 8.89
C ARG A 53 -13.38 18.33 9.13
N PHE A 54 -13.02 17.30 9.90
CA PHE A 54 -13.90 16.18 10.19
C PHE A 54 -14.60 16.39 11.53
N ASP A 55 -15.91 16.19 11.56
CA ASP A 55 -16.72 16.32 12.77
C ASP A 55 -16.68 15.05 13.63
N SER A 56 -16.23 13.92 13.07
CA SER A 56 -16.11 12.64 13.79
C SER A 56 -15.01 11.74 13.23
N ARG A 57 -14.63 10.71 14.01
CA ARG A 57 -13.67 9.68 13.59
C ARG A 57 -14.20 8.86 12.41
N GLU A 58 -15.49 8.55 12.44
CA GLU A 58 -16.18 7.73 11.44
C GLU A 58 -16.20 8.47 10.08
N ALA A 59 -16.38 9.79 10.10
CA ALA A 59 -16.30 10.62 8.89
C ALA A 59 -14.89 10.63 8.26
N LEU A 60 -13.85 10.66 9.11
CA LEU A 60 -12.46 10.54 8.67
C LEU A 60 -12.18 9.16 8.07
N GLU A 61 -12.58 8.09 8.76
CA GLU A 61 -12.42 6.72 8.30
C GLU A 61 -13.14 6.47 6.96
N ALA A 62 -14.40 6.91 6.84
CA ALA A 62 -15.17 6.82 5.59
C ALA A 62 -14.47 7.54 4.43
N THR A 63 -13.89 8.71 4.71
CA THR A 63 -13.13 9.48 3.70
C THR A 63 -11.85 8.77 3.28
N ILE A 64 -11.12 8.18 4.22
CA ILE A 64 -9.92 7.37 3.93
C ILE A 64 -10.29 6.17 3.06
N HIS A 65 -11.33 5.41 3.42
CA HIS A 65 -11.79 4.27 2.62
C HIS A 65 -12.22 4.68 1.22
N ARG A 66 -12.95 5.80 1.10
CA ARG A 66 -13.36 6.35 -0.19
C ARG A 66 -12.15 6.75 -1.03
N TYR A 67 -11.13 7.36 -0.42
CA TYR A 67 -9.90 7.71 -1.12
C TYR A 67 -9.16 6.47 -1.64
N VAL A 68 -9.01 5.43 -0.81
CA VAL A 68 -8.37 4.16 -1.22
C VAL A 68 -9.08 3.55 -2.42
N TRP A 69 -10.42 3.54 -2.40
CA TRP A 69 -11.21 3.05 -3.53
C TRP A 69 -11.02 3.91 -4.78
N LEU A 70 -11.11 5.24 -4.68
CA LEU A 70 -10.87 6.14 -5.80
C LEU A 70 -9.45 5.96 -6.38
N TYR A 71 -8.45 5.88 -5.52
CA TYR A 71 -7.06 5.71 -5.92
C TYR A 71 -6.84 4.42 -6.71
N ASN A 72 -7.36 3.30 -6.19
CA ASN A 72 -7.15 1.98 -6.80
C ASN A 72 -7.97 1.75 -8.08
N HIS A 73 -9.15 2.39 -8.20
CA HIS A 73 -10.09 2.11 -9.28
C HIS A 73 -10.23 3.21 -10.33
N HIS A 74 -9.99 4.48 -9.98
CA HIS A 74 -10.38 5.60 -10.82
C HIS A 74 -9.22 6.56 -11.12
N ILE A 75 -8.23 6.69 -10.23
CA ILE A 75 -7.13 7.66 -10.41
C ILE A 75 -5.99 7.00 -11.21
N PRO A 76 -5.73 7.41 -12.46
CA PRO A 76 -4.65 6.83 -13.25
C PRO A 76 -3.28 7.27 -12.73
N GLN A 77 -2.33 6.33 -12.71
CA GLN A 77 -0.98 6.60 -12.22
C GLN A 77 0.00 6.69 -13.39
N LYS A 78 0.76 7.79 -13.47
CA LYS A 78 1.80 7.97 -14.49
C LYS A 78 2.82 6.82 -14.49
N ALA A 79 3.21 6.34 -13.30
CA ALA A 79 4.13 5.23 -13.13
C ALA A 79 3.61 3.89 -13.70
N LEU A 80 2.29 3.76 -13.87
CA LEU A 80 1.66 2.57 -14.43
C LEU A 80 1.30 2.74 -15.92
N GLY A 81 1.75 3.81 -16.57
CA GLY A 81 1.38 4.12 -17.95
C GLY A 81 -0.01 4.74 -18.07
N HIS A 82 -0.39 5.59 -17.10
CA HIS A 82 -1.67 6.31 -17.10
C HIS A 82 -2.90 5.40 -17.00
N VAL A 83 -2.79 4.28 -16.27
CA VAL A 83 -3.93 3.43 -15.89
C VAL A 83 -4.09 3.39 -14.37
N PRO A 84 -5.31 3.11 -13.85
CA PRO A 84 -5.53 2.86 -12.43
C PRO A 84 -4.83 1.57 -11.95
N PRO A 85 -4.45 1.47 -10.66
CA PRO A 85 -3.79 0.30 -10.09
C PRO A 85 -4.49 -1.03 -10.36
N ILE A 86 -5.83 -1.09 -10.27
CA ILE A 86 -6.57 -2.33 -10.51
C ILE A 86 -6.45 -2.83 -11.95
N GLU A 87 -6.34 -1.93 -12.93
CA GLU A 87 -6.19 -2.31 -14.34
C GLU A 87 -4.79 -2.85 -14.60
N ALA A 88 -3.77 -2.20 -14.03
CA ALA A 88 -2.40 -2.72 -14.07
C ALA A 88 -2.32 -4.12 -13.45
N MET A 89 -2.93 -4.32 -12.28
CA MET A 89 -2.99 -5.63 -11.62
C MET A 89 -3.67 -6.70 -12.48
N LYS A 90 -4.81 -6.38 -13.10
CA LYS A 90 -5.49 -7.29 -14.02
C LYS A 90 -4.64 -7.61 -15.25
N ARG A 91 -3.88 -6.64 -15.78
CA ARG A 91 -2.98 -6.86 -16.90
C ARG A 91 -1.83 -7.79 -16.52
N TRP A 92 -1.17 -7.53 -15.41
CA TRP A 92 -0.09 -8.37 -14.90
C TRP A 92 -0.56 -9.79 -14.57
N TYR A 93 -1.78 -9.95 -14.03
CA TYR A 93 -2.35 -11.27 -13.81
C TYR A 93 -2.58 -12.05 -15.10
N LYS A 94 -2.97 -11.38 -16.19
CA LYS A 94 -3.09 -12.04 -17.51
C LYS A 94 -1.73 -12.43 -18.09
N GLU A 95 -0.69 -11.62 -17.84
CA GLU A 95 0.66 -11.86 -18.35
C GLU A 95 1.41 -12.95 -17.56
N LYS A 96 1.27 -12.95 -16.23
CA LYS A 96 1.99 -13.85 -15.29
C LYS A 96 1.11 -14.26 -14.10
N PRO A 97 0.10 -15.11 -14.31
CA PRO A 97 -0.82 -15.51 -13.24
C PRO A 97 -0.14 -16.25 -12.09
N GLU A 98 0.98 -16.93 -12.33
CA GLU A 98 1.73 -17.71 -11.34
C GLU A 98 2.33 -16.86 -10.21
N LEU A 99 2.51 -15.56 -10.42
CA LEU A 99 3.00 -14.63 -9.39
C LEU A 99 1.91 -14.19 -8.41
N PHE A 100 0.64 -14.55 -8.67
CA PHE A 100 -0.50 -14.09 -7.89
C PHE A 100 -1.12 -15.23 -7.10
N ILE A 101 -1.18 -15.06 -5.78
CA ILE A 101 -1.88 -16.00 -4.88
C ILE A 101 -3.41 -15.89 -5.09
N LYS A 102 -3.91 -14.70 -5.42
CA LYS A 102 -5.36 -14.43 -5.61
C LYS A 102 -5.61 -13.70 -6.92
N VAL A 103 -6.77 -13.97 -7.52
CA VAL A 103 -7.25 -13.24 -8.70
C VAL A 103 -7.53 -11.77 -8.33
N PRO A 104 -7.01 -10.78 -9.09
CA PRO A 104 -7.33 -9.37 -8.89
C PRO A 104 -8.80 -9.09 -9.19
N ARG A 105 -9.64 -9.16 -8.15
CA ARG A 105 -11.08 -8.84 -8.21
C ARG A 105 -11.32 -7.45 -7.64
N ASN A 106 -12.35 -6.78 -8.16
CA ASN A 106 -12.83 -5.52 -7.60
C ASN A 106 -13.68 -5.85 -6.36
N ARG A 107 -13.06 -5.92 -5.17
CA ARG A 107 -13.78 -6.10 -3.91
C ARG A 107 -13.98 -4.74 -3.24
N PRO A 108 -15.22 -4.29 -3.02
CA PRO A 108 -15.49 -3.16 -2.14
C PRO A 108 -15.43 -3.64 -0.69
N GLY A 109 -14.23 -3.84 -0.14
CA GLY A 109 -14.06 -4.22 1.26
C GLY A 109 -12.74 -4.92 1.56
N PRO A 110 -12.34 -4.98 2.85
CA PRO A 110 -11.16 -5.74 3.27
C PRO A 110 -11.33 -7.23 2.95
N ASP A 111 -10.21 -7.89 2.65
CA ASP A 111 -10.16 -9.35 2.49
C ASP A 111 -10.51 -9.99 3.84
N THR A 112 -11.71 -10.55 3.92
CA THR A 112 -12.09 -11.56 4.92
C THR A 112 -11.57 -12.93 4.49
#